data_AF-U2AXQ8-F1
#
_entry.id   AF-U2AXQ8-F1
#
_cell.length_a   1.000
_cell.length_b   1.000
_cell.length_c   1.000
_cell.angle_alpha   90.00
_cell.angle_beta   90.00
_cell.angle_gamma   90.00
#
_symmetry.space_group_name_H-M   'P 1'
#
loop_
_entity.id
_entity.type
_entity.pdbx_description
1 polymer ?
#
loop_
_entity_poly.entity_id
_entity_poly.type
_entity_poly.pdbx_seq_one_letter_code
_entity_poly.pdbx_strand_id
1 'polypeptide(L)'
;MDTKKIYSLLALFIGQAILVSAFIIFAAHWETSILVLNILVASLVYGLCFAQIALPWVHLSDPSQKQLGALGLRWAAVSLYAIAAIGVMLLANLFFLWSFLLQLLVQGGLIALLLLSAVGALSAAGKVAEVDAQQAQQQEGLSLIRKEAQHLKNLSQEISNLPEPLVKRIATLEENMRFLSPANTPEAHEVERRFVQTATDLSRAIPNHQIDKDRVEELLKKLERLFQERKNLYSN
;
A
#
# COMPACT_ATOMS: atom_id res chain seq x y z
N MET A 1 -8.55 2.22 -30.93
CA MET A 1 -9.27 2.19 -29.65
C MET A 1 -9.65 0.74 -29.39
N ASP A 2 -9.27 0.15 -28.25
CA ASP A 2 -9.57 -1.27 -27.97
C ASP A 2 -11.08 -1.56 -28.05
N THR A 3 -11.46 -2.68 -28.67
CA THR A 3 -12.86 -3.10 -28.83
C THR A 3 -13.61 -3.14 -27.51
N LYS A 4 -12.94 -3.50 -26.41
CA LYS A 4 -13.48 -3.47 -25.03
C LYS A 4 -13.85 -2.05 -24.57
N LYS A 5 -13.04 -1.05 -24.91
CA LYS A 5 -13.32 0.36 -24.58
C LYS A 5 -14.51 0.89 -25.39
N ILE A 6 -14.64 0.46 -26.65
CA ILE A 6 -15.79 0.80 -27.50
C ILE A 6 -17.08 0.24 -26.89
N TYR A 7 -17.12 -1.05 -26.53
CA TYR A 7 -18.30 -1.64 -25.91
C TYR A 7 -18.66 -1.02 -24.55
N SER A 8 -17.65 -0.70 -23.74
CA SER A 8 -17.85 -0.01 -22.46
C SER A 8 -18.46 1.39 -22.66
N LEU A 9 -17.93 2.17 -23.61
CA LEU A 9 -18.46 3.49 -23.93
C LEU A 9 -19.90 3.41 -24.48
N LEU A 10 -20.19 2.43 -25.33
CA LEU A 10 -21.54 2.20 -25.85
C LEU A 10 -22.52 1.85 -24.73
N ALA A 11 -22.13 0.97 -23.80
CA ALA A 11 -22.94 0.59 -22.66
C ALA A 11 -23.27 1.79 -21.76
N LEU A 12 -22.30 2.68 -21.54
CA LEU A 12 -22.49 3.93 -20.79
C LEU A 12 -23.54 4.82 -21.47
N PHE A 13 -23.43 5.07 -22.77
CA PHE A 13 -24.38 5.93 -23.48
C PHE A 13 -25.79 5.33 -23.55
N ILE A 14 -25.89 4.02 -23.79
CA ILE A 14 -27.18 3.32 -23.81
C ILE A 14 -27.84 3.41 -22.43
N GLY A 15 -27.12 3.12 -21.35
CA GLY A 15 -27.68 3.21 -20.00
C GLY A 15 -28.10 4.62 -19.64
N GLN A 16 -27.33 5.63 -20.05
CA GLN A 16 -27.66 7.04 -19.88
C GLN A 16 -28.95 7.41 -20.64
N ALA A 17 -29.10 6.96 -21.88
CA ALA A 17 -30.29 7.22 -22.69
C ALA A 17 -31.54 6.56 -22.09
N ILE A 18 -31.42 5.32 -21.60
CA ILE A 18 -32.50 4.61 -20.91
C ILE A 18 -32.91 5.35 -19.65
N LEU A 19 -31.94 5.77 -18.84
CA LEU A 19 -32.18 6.51 -17.59
C LEU A 19 -32.94 7.82 -17.86
N VAL A 20 -32.46 8.64 -18.79
CA VAL A 20 -33.12 9.91 -19.16
C VAL A 20 -34.53 9.66 -19.69
N SER A 21 -34.69 8.68 -20.58
CA SER A 21 -35.99 8.32 -21.15
C SER A 21 -36.99 7.87 -20.07
N ALA A 22 -36.53 7.09 -19.09
CA ALA A 22 -37.36 6.66 -17.97
C ALA A 22 -37.87 7.85 -17.13
N PHE A 23 -37.00 8.82 -16.82
CA PHE A 23 -37.45 10.04 -16.12
C PHE A 23 -38.45 10.85 -16.93
N ILE A 24 -38.23 11.00 -18.25
CA ILE A 24 -39.17 11.73 -19.10
C ILE A 24 -40.53 11.03 -19.17
N ILE A 25 -40.58 9.70 -19.24
CA ILE A 25 -41.84 8.96 -19.36
C ILE A 25 -42.59 8.92 -18.01
N PHE A 26 -41.90 8.58 -16.92
CA PHE A 26 -42.55 8.31 -15.63
C PHE A 26 -42.65 9.54 -14.72
N ALA A 27 -41.77 10.53 -14.88
CA ALA A 27 -41.68 11.71 -14.02
C ALA A 27 -42.01 13.04 -14.73
N ALA A 28 -42.61 13.00 -15.93
CA ALA A 28 -43.06 14.19 -16.67
C ALA A 28 -44.04 15.10 -15.91
N HIS A 29 -44.68 14.59 -14.85
CA HIS A 29 -45.63 15.33 -14.03
C HIS A 29 -44.97 16.25 -13.00
N TRP A 30 -43.64 16.13 -12.77
CA TRP A 30 -42.90 17.01 -11.88
C TRP A 30 -42.58 18.36 -12.53
N GLU A 31 -42.29 19.36 -11.69
CA GLU A 31 -41.78 20.64 -12.17
C GLU A 31 -40.50 20.45 -12.98
N THR A 32 -40.39 21.13 -14.12
CA THR A 32 -39.26 20.97 -15.05
C THR A 32 -37.90 21.17 -14.39
N SER A 33 -37.79 22.12 -13.45
CA SER A 33 -36.55 22.41 -12.69
C SER A 33 -36.11 21.20 -11.84
N ILE A 34 -37.07 20.59 -11.15
CA ILE A 34 -36.88 19.42 -10.29
C ILE A 34 -36.58 18.17 -11.13
N LEU A 35 -37.31 17.98 -12.23
CA LEU A 35 -37.08 16.86 -13.16
C LEU A 35 -35.66 16.89 -13.72
N VAL A 36 -35.19 18.06 -14.18
CA VAL A 36 -33.83 18.22 -14.71
C VAL A 36 -32.77 17.96 -13.64
N LEU A 37 -32.98 18.47 -12.41
CA LEU A 37 -32.06 18.20 -11.30
C LEU A 37 -31.95 16.70 -10.99
N ASN A 38 -33.09 16.00 -10.93
CA ASN A 38 -33.13 14.57 -10.66
C ASN A 38 -32.43 13.78 -11.77
N ILE A 39 -32.65 14.15 -13.04
CA ILE A 39 -31.93 13.55 -14.17
C ILE A 39 -30.43 13.77 -14.02
N LEU A 40 -29.97 14.99 -13.74
CA LEU A 40 -28.54 15.30 -13.61
C LEU A 40 -27.87 14.49 -12.50
N VAL A 41 -28.47 14.44 -11.32
CA VAL A 41 -27.91 13.70 -10.18
C VAL A 41 -27.96 12.19 -10.44
N ALA A 42 -29.04 11.67 -11.04
CA ALA A 42 -29.13 10.24 -11.38
C ALA A 42 -28.12 9.85 -12.47
N SER A 43 -27.87 10.74 -13.42
CA SER A 43 -26.81 10.60 -14.44
C SER A 43 -25.43 10.55 -13.80
N LEU A 44 -25.18 11.43 -12.83
CA LEU A 44 -23.92 11.46 -12.08
C LEU A 44 -23.72 10.15 -11.29
N VAL A 45 -24.75 9.69 -10.57
CA VAL A 45 -24.72 8.41 -9.84
C VAL A 45 -24.44 7.25 -10.78
N TYR A 46 -25.16 7.17 -11.91
CA TYR A 46 -24.94 6.13 -12.92
C TYR A 46 -23.51 6.15 -13.46
N GLY A 47 -23.01 7.32 -13.85
CA GLY A 47 -21.64 7.49 -14.34
C GLY A 47 -20.58 7.08 -13.31
N LEU A 48 -20.79 7.43 -12.03
CA LEU A 48 -19.90 7.07 -10.94
C LEU A 48 -19.88 5.54 -10.70
N CYS A 49 -21.04 4.89 -10.63
CA CYS A 49 -21.15 3.45 -10.48
C CYS A 49 -20.56 2.71 -11.68
N PHE A 50 -20.85 3.18 -12.90
CA PHE A 50 -20.28 2.60 -14.12
C PHE A 50 -18.75 2.71 -14.12
N ALA A 51 -18.20 3.87 -13.74
CA ALA A 51 -16.76 4.09 -13.67
C ALA A 51 -16.05 3.18 -12.66
N GLN A 52 -16.76 2.67 -11.65
CA GLN A 52 -16.21 1.69 -10.72
C GLN A 52 -16.14 0.27 -11.28
N ILE A 53 -17.12 -0.11 -12.10
CA ILE A 53 -17.21 -1.46 -12.67
C ILE A 53 -16.34 -1.57 -13.95
N ALA A 54 -16.36 -0.53 -14.79
CA ALA A 54 -15.81 -0.58 -16.13
C ALA A 54 -14.29 -0.36 -16.21
N LEU A 55 -13.69 0.24 -15.19
CA LEU A 55 -12.27 0.56 -15.16
C LEU A 55 -11.56 -0.32 -14.12
N PRO A 56 -10.68 -1.24 -14.53
CA PRO A 56 -9.78 -1.93 -13.61
C PRO A 56 -8.70 -0.92 -13.18
N TRP A 57 -8.96 -0.21 -12.08
CA TRP A 57 -8.03 0.81 -11.55
C TRP A 57 -6.89 0.22 -10.72
N VAL A 58 -6.89 -1.10 -10.48
CA VAL A 58 -5.90 -1.76 -9.63
C VAL A 58 -4.97 -2.62 -10.48
N HIS A 59 -3.68 -2.27 -10.44
CA HIS A 59 -2.64 -3.22 -10.80
C HIS A 59 -2.45 -4.16 -9.62
N LEU A 60 -3.09 -5.34 -9.68
CA LEU A 60 -2.98 -6.38 -8.66
C LEU A 60 -1.54 -6.87 -8.44
N SER A 61 -0.63 -6.51 -9.35
CA SER A 61 0.79 -6.81 -9.30
C SER A 61 1.61 -5.81 -8.47
N ASP A 62 1.01 -4.75 -7.93
CA ASP A 62 1.72 -3.78 -7.09
C ASP A 62 1.98 -4.38 -5.69
N PRO A 63 3.24 -4.67 -5.32
CA PRO A 63 3.58 -5.34 -4.06
C PRO A 63 3.14 -4.54 -2.82
N SER A 64 2.98 -3.23 -2.98
CA SER A 64 2.63 -2.33 -1.91
C SER A 64 1.13 -2.25 -1.61
N GLN A 65 0.29 -2.81 -2.48
CA GLN A 65 -1.17 -2.77 -2.40
C GLN A 65 -1.77 -1.37 -2.15
N LYS A 66 -1.01 -0.29 -2.42
CA LYS A 66 -1.41 1.12 -2.22
C LYS A 66 -2.77 1.44 -2.87
N GLN A 67 -3.01 0.83 -4.02
CA GLN A 67 -4.22 1.01 -4.81
C GLN A 67 -5.44 0.27 -4.22
N LEU A 68 -5.25 -0.79 -3.43
CA LEU A 68 -6.35 -1.58 -2.86
C LEU A 68 -7.11 -0.80 -1.78
N GLY A 69 -6.39 -0.17 -0.84
CA GLY A 69 -7.00 0.61 0.24
C GLY A 69 -7.73 1.86 -0.28
N ALA A 70 -7.12 2.56 -1.24
CA ALA A 70 -7.74 3.71 -1.89
C ALA A 70 -8.98 3.31 -2.72
N LEU A 71 -8.95 2.14 -3.37
CA LEU A 71 -10.10 1.61 -4.10
C LEU A 71 -11.26 1.33 -3.14
N GLY A 72 -11.01 0.66 -2.02
CA GLY A 72 -12.05 0.35 -1.03
C GLY A 72 -12.73 1.59 -0.47
N LEU A 73 -11.95 2.62 -0.09
CA LEU A 73 -12.50 3.87 0.43
C LEU A 73 -13.34 4.61 -0.62
N ARG A 74 -12.87 4.64 -1.87
CA ARG A 74 -13.63 5.21 -2.99
C ARG A 74 -14.92 4.44 -3.27
N TRP A 75 -14.88 3.10 -3.20
CA TRP A 75 -16.04 2.25 -3.41
C TRP A 75 -17.12 2.50 -2.36
N ALA A 76 -16.72 2.54 -1.09
CA ALA A 76 -17.59 2.88 0.02
C ALA A 76 -18.18 4.29 -0.11
N ALA A 77 -17.36 5.29 -0.44
CA ALA A 77 -17.80 6.68 -0.54
C ALA A 77 -18.81 6.91 -1.67
N VAL A 78 -18.56 6.37 -2.86
CA VAL A 78 -19.52 6.46 -3.98
C VAL A 78 -20.79 5.68 -3.69
N SER A 79 -20.70 4.51 -3.05
CA SER A 79 -21.88 3.71 -2.69
C SER A 79 -22.74 4.46 -1.68
N LEU A 80 -22.13 5.05 -0.66
CA LEU A 80 -22.83 5.87 0.34
C LEU A 80 -23.47 7.11 -0.31
N TYR A 81 -22.72 7.80 -1.17
CA TYR A 81 -23.25 8.93 -1.95
C TYR A 81 -24.43 8.52 -2.83
N ALA A 82 -24.34 7.40 -3.56
CA ALA A 82 -25.40 6.93 -4.44
C ALA A 82 -26.69 6.62 -3.65
N ILE A 83 -26.57 5.90 -2.53
CA ILE A 83 -27.70 5.59 -1.65
C ILE A 83 -28.32 6.88 -1.08
N ALA A 84 -27.49 7.81 -0.59
CA ALA A 84 -27.96 9.07 -0.04
C ALA A 84 -28.62 9.96 -1.10
N ALA A 85 -28.02 10.10 -2.28
CA ALA A 85 -28.53 10.92 -3.37
C ALA A 85 -29.88 10.42 -3.88
N ILE A 86 -30.02 9.10 -4.10
CA ILE A 86 -31.29 8.48 -4.48
C ILE A 86 -32.31 8.59 -3.34
N GLY A 87 -31.89 8.36 -2.09
CA GLY A 87 -32.76 8.52 -0.92
C GLY A 87 -33.33 9.92 -0.81
N VAL A 88 -32.49 10.95 -0.99
CA VAL A 88 -32.92 12.36 -1.03
C VAL A 88 -33.90 12.60 -2.18
N MET A 89 -33.65 12.09 -3.38
CA MET A 89 -34.62 12.22 -4.49
C MET A 89 -35.98 11.65 -4.14
N LEU A 90 -36.02 10.42 -3.59
CA LEU A 90 -37.27 9.75 -3.25
C LEU A 90 -38.01 10.49 -2.13
N LEU A 91 -37.31 10.86 -1.06
CA LEU A 91 -37.91 11.58 0.07
C LEU A 91 -38.42 12.96 -0.34
N ALA A 92 -37.59 13.72 -1.07
CA ALA A 92 -37.91 15.07 -1.49
C ALA A 92 -39.10 15.12 -2.46
N ASN A 93 -39.21 14.16 -3.38
CA ASN A 93 -40.22 14.20 -4.44
C ASN A 93 -41.49 13.39 -4.14
N LEU A 94 -41.39 12.31 -3.35
CA LEU A 94 -42.52 11.41 -3.11
C LEU A 94 -43.20 11.63 -1.76
N PHE A 95 -42.44 12.02 -0.73
CA PHE A 95 -42.96 12.10 0.64
C PHE A 95 -43.14 13.53 1.15
N PHE A 96 -42.16 14.41 0.88
CA PHE A 96 -42.12 15.74 1.49
C PHE A 96 -42.31 16.91 0.52
N LEU A 97 -42.35 16.67 -0.79
CA LEU A 97 -42.57 17.67 -1.84
C LEU A 97 -41.68 18.92 -1.66
N TRP A 98 -40.38 18.70 -1.46
CA TRP A 98 -39.41 19.76 -1.22
C TRP A 98 -39.27 20.69 -2.43
N SER A 99 -39.06 21.97 -2.15
CA SER A 99 -38.76 22.97 -3.18
C SER A 99 -37.43 22.68 -3.89
N PHE A 100 -37.34 23.12 -5.15
CA PHE A 100 -36.13 22.96 -5.97
C PHE A 100 -34.85 23.43 -5.26
N LEU A 101 -34.88 24.60 -4.61
CA LEU A 101 -33.70 25.16 -3.93
C LEU A 101 -33.20 24.27 -2.81
N LEU A 102 -34.11 23.66 -2.03
CA LEU A 102 -33.72 22.77 -0.95
C LEU A 102 -33.12 21.47 -1.49
N GLN A 103 -33.73 20.90 -2.54
CA GLN A 103 -33.18 19.72 -3.22
C GLN A 103 -31.78 20.00 -3.78
N LEU A 104 -31.60 21.15 -4.44
CA LEU A 104 -30.32 21.57 -5.00
C LEU A 104 -29.24 21.72 -3.92
N LEU A 105 -29.58 22.36 -2.80
CA LEU A 105 -28.64 22.57 -1.69
C LEU A 105 -28.20 21.24 -1.08
N VAL A 106 -29.14 20.35 -0.78
CA VAL A 106 -28.83 19.04 -0.18
C VAL A 106 -28.02 18.17 -1.14
N GLN A 107 -28.40 18.10 -2.41
CA GLN A 107 -27.64 17.33 -3.41
C GLN A 107 -26.26 17.93 -3.65
N GLY A 108 -26.14 19.27 -3.68
CA GLY A 108 -24.86 19.96 -3.76
C GLY A 108 -23.97 19.67 -2.55
N GLY A 109 -24.55 19.63 -1.35
CA GLY A 109 -23.85 19.23 -0.12
C GLY A 109 -23.34 17.78 -0.18
N LEU A 110 -24.15 16.85 -0.70
CA LEU A 110 -23.73 15.46 -0.91
C LEU A 110 -22.57 15.35 -1.92
N ILE A 111 -22.60 16.13 -3.00
CA ILE A 111 -21.51 16.19 -3.97
C ILE A 111 -20.23 16.74 -3.32
N ALA A 112 -20.34 17.79 -2.50
CA ALA A 112 -19.19 18.33 -1.78
C ALA A 112 -18.56 17.30 -0.83
N LEU A 113 -19.39 16.54 -0.09
CA LEU A 113 -18.92 15.43 0.75
C LEU A 113 -18.24 14.32 -0.07
N LEU A 114 -18.79 13.98 -1.24
CA LEU A 114 -18.16 13.03 -2.16
C LEU A 114 -16.77 13.52 -2.61
N LEU A 115 -16.63 14.80 -2.95
CA LEU A 115 -15.34 15.38 -3.34
C LEU A 115 -14.33 15.35 -2.18
N LEU A 116 -14.76 15.68 -0.95
CA LEU A 116 -13.92 15.58 0.24
C LEU A 116 -13.45 14.14 0.49
N SER A 117 -14.33 13.16 0.29
CA SER A 117 -13.96 11.74 0.42
C SER A 117 -12.91 11.31 -0.61
N ALA A 118 -12.97 11.87 -1.84
CA ALA A 118 -11.97 11.59 -2.87
C ALA A 118 -10.60 12.15 -2.47
N VAL A 119 -10.55 13.37 -1.93
CA VAL A 119 -9.30 13.96 -1.38
C VAL A 119 -8.76 13.10 -0.24
N GLY A 120 -9.60 12.66 0.69
CA GLY A 120 -9.21 11.76 1.77
C GLY A 120 -8.62 10.43 1.26
N ALA A 121 -9.19 9.85 0.21
CA ALA A 121 -8.67 8.63 -0.42
C ALA A 121 -7.29 8.83 -1.07
N LEU A 122 -7.08 9.97 -1.74
CA LEU A 122 -5.77 10.34 -2.30
C LEU A 122 -4.71 10.52 -1.19
N SER A 123 -5.06 11.20 -0.10
CA SER A 123 -4.15 11.38 1.03
C SER A 123 -3.81 10.06 1.73
N ALA A 124 -4.80 9.17 1.92
CA ALA A 124 -4.58 7.85 2.49
C ALA A 124 -3.64 7.00 1.61
N ALA A 125 -3.84 7.02 0.28
CA ALA A 125 -2.95 6.34 -0.66
C ALA A 125 -1.51 6.84 -0.56
N GLY A 126 -1.32 8.16 -0.46
CA GLY A 126 -0.01 8.77 -0.26
C GLY A 126 0.66 8.30 1.03
N LYS A 127 -0.09 8.17 2.13
CA LYS A 127 0.48 7.72 3.40
C LYS A 127 0.86 6.24 3.40
N VAL A 128 0.04 5.37 2.78
CA VAL A 128 0.41 3.96 2.58
C VAL A 128 1.70 3.87 1.74
N ALA A 129 1.85 4.76 0.76
CA ALA A 129 3.05 4.78 -0.08
C ALA A 129 4.33 5.09 0.69
N GLU A 130 4.24 6.03 1.62
CA GLU A 130 5.33 6.44 2.49
C GLU A 130 5.69 5.34 3.49
N VAL A 131 4.70 4.70 4.13
CA VAL A 131 4.92 3.61 5.08
C VAL A 131 5.59 2.41 4.41
N ASP A 132 5.14 2.03 3.21
CA ASP A 132 5.75 0.96 2.43
C ASP A 132 7.20 1.26 2.05
N ALA A 133 7.50 2.49 1.62
CA ALA A 133 8.87 2.92 1.35
C ALA A 133 9.75 2.90 2.62
N GLN A 134 9.21 3.35 3.75
CA GLN A 134 9.90 3.28 5.05
C GLN A 134 10.15 1.84 5.48
N GLN A 135 9.18 0.93 5.31
CA GLN A 135 9.34 -0.48 5.62
C GLN A 135 10.38 -1.15 4.72
N ALA A 136 10.38 -0.87 3.42
CA ALA A 136 11.39 -1.38 2.50
C ALA A 136 12.80 -0.92 2.92
N GLN A 137 12.97 0.36 3.25
CA GLN A 137 14.22 0.90 3.74
C GLN A 137 14.66 0.29 5.09
N GLN A 138 13.71 0.02 5.99
CA GLN A 138 13.99 -0.64 7.28
C GLN A 138 14.38 -2.11 7.14
N GLN A 139 13.89 -2.80 6.11
CA GLN A 139 14.23 -4.19 5.84
C GLN A 139 15.54 -4.35 5.08
N GLU A 140 15.97 -3.35 4.31
CA GLU A 140 17.17 -3.41 3.48
C GLU A 140 18.42 -3.76 4.30
N GLY A 141 18.71 -3.00 5.36
CA GLY A 141 19.91 -3.21 6.19
C GLY A 141 19.91 -4.57 6.91
N LEU A 142 18.75 -5.03 7.38
CA LEU A 142 18.60 -6.35 7.99
C LEU A 142 18.77 -7.48 6.96
N SER A 143 18.29 -7.29 5.74
CA SER A 143 18.47 -8.25 4.65
C SER A 143 19.95 -8.40 4.26
N LEU A 144 20.71 -7.31 4.26
CA LEU A 144 22.14 -7.31 3.97
C LEU A 144 22.93 -8.07 5.04
N ILE A 145 22.66 -7.81 6.33
CA ILE A 145 23.30 -8.56 7.42
C ILE A 145 23.01 -10.06 7.33
N ARG A 146 21.76 -10.45 7.11
CA ARG A 146 21.37 -11.86 6.96
C ARG A 146 22.09 -12.51 5.80
N LYS A 147 22.18 -11.81 4.66
CA LYS A 147 22.91 -12.29 3.48
C LYS A 147 24.39 -12.50 3.76
N GLU A 148 25.05 -11.55 4.43
CA GLU A 148 26.47 -11.67 4.78
C GLU A 148 26.74 -12.76 5.83
N ALA A 149 25.86 -12.91 6.83
CA ALA A 149 25.96 -13.98 7.82
C ALA A 149 25.80 -15.37 7.17
N GLN A 150 24.86 -15.51 6.23
CA GLN A 150 24.68 -16.74 5.46
C GLN A 150 25.90 -17.02 4.56
N HIS A 151 26.45 -16.00 3.91
CA HIS A 151 27.65 -16.12 3.10
C HIS A 151 28.85 -16.60 3.95
N LEU A 152 29.06 -16.02 5.13
CA LEU A 152 30.10 -16.45 6.06
C LEU A 152 29.93 -17.91 6.51
N LYS A 153 28.69 -18.32 6.82
CA LYS A 153 28.38 -19.71 7.18
C LYS A 153 28.75 -20.67 6.07
N ASN A 154 28.30 -20.42 4.85
CA ASN A 154 28.62 -21.25 3.68
C ASN A 154 30.13 -21.34 3.48
N LEU A 155 30.83 -20.20 3.51
CA LEU A 155 32.28 -20.13 3.33
C LEU A 155 33.03 -20.91 4.43
N SER A 156 32.57 -20.84 5.68
CA SER A 156 33.16 -21.61 6.78
C SER A 156 32.96 -23.13 6.67
N GLN A 157 31.94 -23.58 5.94
CA GLN A 157 31.66 -25.00 5.71
C GLN A 157 32.45 -25.55 4.53
N GLU A 158 32.78 -24.71 3.55
CA GLU A 158 33.58 -25.08 2.37
C GLU A 158 35.07 -25.28 2.70
N ILE A 159 35.58 -24.60 3.72
CA ILE A 159 37.01 -24.66 4.09
C ILE A 159 37.27 -25.81 5.06
N SER A 160 37.91 -26.86 4.56
CA SER A 160 38.13 -28.13 5.28
C SER A 160 39.06 -28.04 6.50
N ASN A 161 39.87 -26.97 6.59
CA ASN A 161 40.91 -26.81 7.62
C ASN A 161 40.54 -25.76 8.70
N LEU A 162 39.26 -25.41 8.82
CA LEU A 162 38.79 -24.51 9.87
C LEU A 162 38.58 -25.24 11.21
N PRO A 163 38.93 -24.63 12.36
CA PRO A 163 38.60 -25.21 13.66
C PRO A 163 37.08 -25.32 13.86
N GLU A 164 36.62 -26.49 14.31
CA GLU A 164 35.21 -26.76 14.60
C GLU A 164 34.53 -25.71 15.52
N PRO A 165 35.21 -25.19 16.59
CA PRO A 165 34.62 -24.13 17.43
C PRO A 165 34.29 -22.85 16.64
N LEU A 166 35.09 -22.53 15.63
CA LEU A 166 34.93 -21.33 14.81
C LEU A 166 33.73 -21.48 13.87
N VAL A 167 33.64 -22.62 13.19
CA VAL A 167 32.49 -22.97 12.33
C VAL A 167 31.19 -22.94 13.13
N LYS A 168 31.19 -23.50 14.34
CA LYS A 168 30.01 -23.53 15.21
C LYS A 168 29.56 -22.12 15.62
N ARG A 169 30.51 -21.21 15.93
CA ARG A 169 30.19 -19.82 16.30
C ARG A 169 29.61 -19.04 15.12
N ILE A 170 30.17 -19.18 13.92
CA ILE A 170 29.62 -18.56 12.70
C ILE A 170 28.20 -19.09 12.43
N ALA A 171 27.98 -20.40 12.52
CA ALA A 171 26.65 -20.98 12.34
C ALA A 171 25.65 -20.47 13.40
N THR A 172 26.08 -20.36 14.66
CA THR A 172 25.25 -19.82 15.74
C THR A 172 24.91 -18.35 15.52
N LEU A 173 25.87 -17.56 15.04
CA LEU A 173 25.66 -16.15 14.71
C LEU A 173 24.61 -15.98 13.61
N GLU A 174 24.70 -16.77 12.53
CA GLU A 174 23.71 -16.78 11.44
C GLU A 174 22.32 -17.18 11.95
N GLU A 175 22.20 -18.28 12.70
CA GLU A 175 20.92 -18.71 13.25
C GLU A 175 20.29 -17.64 14.15
N ASN A 176 21.12 -16.92 14.91
CA ASN A 176 20.67 -15.85 15.78
C ASN A 176 20.13 -14.61 15.03
N MET A 177 20.43 -14.45 13.73
CA MET A 177 19.90 -13.33 12.93
C MET A 177 18.38 -13.35 12.78
N ARG A 178 17.73 -14.51 13.01
CA ARG A 178 16.27 -14.61 13.04
C ARG A 178 15.62 -13.83 14.19
N PHE A 179 16.39 -13.52 15.24
CA PHE A 179 15.91 -12.80 16.43
C PHE A 179 16.06 -11.28 16.33
N LEU A 180 16.57 -10.76 15.22
CA LEU A 180 16.66 -9.33 14.99
C LEU A 180 15.32 -8.77 14.48
N SER A 181 14.86 -7.71 15.14
CA SER A 181 13.70 -6.94 14.71
C SER A 181 14.13 -5.75 13.84
N PRO A 182 13.28 -5.31 12.88
CA PRO A 182 13.52 -4.08 12.14
C PRO A 182 13.67 -2.89 13.10
N ALA A 183 14.65 -2.03 12.87
CA ALA A 183 14.85 -0.81 13.65
C ALA A 183 15.17 0.34 12.69
N ASN A 184 14.53 1.50 12.88
CA ASN A 184 14.70 2.67 12.02
C ASN A 184 15.41 3.83 12.72
N THR A 185 16.50 3.54 13.43
CA THR A 185 17.32 4.58 14.06
C THR A 185 18.63 4.76 13.29
N PRO A 186 19.20 5.98 13.25
CA PRO A 186 20.51 6.20 12.65
C PRO A 186 21.60 5.28 13.24
N GLU A 187 21.49 5.00 14.53
CA GLU A 187 22.35 4.08 15.27
C GLU A 187 22.23 2.65 14.77
N ALA A 188 21.01 2.17 14.51
CA ALA A 188 20.80 0.84 13.93
C ALA A 188 21.48 0.77 12.56
N HIS A 189 21.22 1.72 11.66
CA HIS A 189 21.83 1.76 10.33
C HIS A 189 23.37 1.78 10.38
N GLU A 190 23.96 2.48 11.35
CA GLU A 190 25.41 2.50 11.53
C GLU A 190 25.96 1.15 12.00
N VAL A 191 25.34 0.52 12.99
CA VAL A 191 25.73 -0.81 13.47
C VAL A 191 25.60 -1.84 12.36
N GLU A 192 24.54 -1.77 11.55
CA GLU A 192 24.30 -2.67 10.43
C GLU A 192 25.38 -2.54 9.34
N ARG A 193 25.78 -1.30 8.98
CA ARG A 193 26.90 -1.08 8.04
C ARG A 193 28.23 -1.62 8.58
N ARG A 194 28.52 -1.37 9.86
CA ARG A 194 29.74 -1.88 10.52
C ARG A 194 29.73 -3.40 10.56
N PHE A 195 28.58 -4.03 10.76
CA PHE A 195 28.44 -5.48 10.71
C PHE A 195 28.80 -6.01 9.32
N VAL A 196 28.18 -5.47 8.26
CA VAL A 196 28.45 -5.88 6.87
C VAL A 196 29.92 -5.73 6.50
N GLN A 197 30.54 -4.62 6.89
CA GLN A 197 31.98 -4.40 6.67
C GLN A 197 32.83 -5.44 7.42
N THR A 198 32.55 -5.66 8.70
CA THR A 198 33.30 -6.64 9.52
C THR A 198 33.10 -8.06 9.00
N ALA A 199 31.91 -8.40 8.50
CA ALA A 199 31.62 -9.69 7.89
C ALA A 199 32.37 -9.89 6.57
N THR A 200 32.48 -8.83 5.77
CA THR A 200 33.29 -8.82 4.54
C THR A 200 34.79 -8.97 4.84
N ASP A 201 35.28 -8.31 5.88
CA ASP A 201 36.68 -8.42 6.29
C ASP A 201 36.98 -9.83 6.83
N LEU A 202 36.05 -10.40 7.59
CA LEU A 202 36.16 -11.77 8.08
C LEU A 202 36.14 -12.78 6.93
N SER A 203 35.25 -12.63 5.94
CA SER A 203 35.18 -13.55 4.80
C SER A 203 36.46 -13.56 3.96
N ARG A 204 37.19 -12.44 3.92
CA ARG A 204 38.51 -12.34 3.29
C ARG A 204 39.64 -12.96 4.12
N ALA A 205 39.53 -12.92 5.45
CA ALA A 205 40.55 -13.45 6.36
C ALA A 205 40.43 -14.96 6.61
N ILE A 206 39.20 -15.50 6.61
CA ILE A 206 38.93 -16.92 6.89
C ILE A 206 39.73 -17.89 5.98
N PRO A 207 39.86 -17.67 4.66
CA PRO A 207 40.65 -18.57 3.79
C PRO A 207 42.11 -18.72 4.21
N ASN A 208 42.70 -17.69 4.82
CA ASN A 208 44.08 -17.67 5.31
C ASN A 208 44.17 -17.86 6.83
N HIS A 209 43.17 -18.49 7.45
CA HIS A 209 43.06 -18.61 8.91
C HIS A 209 44.32 -19.16 9.59
N GLN A 210 45.09 -20.03 8.94
CA GLN A 210 46.33 -20.58 9.52
C GLN A 210 47.40 -19.52 9.79
N ILE A 211 47.40 -18.42 9.02
CA ILE A 211 48.34 -17.30 9.12
C ILE A 211 47.76 -16.21 10.03
N ASP A 212 46.46 -15.93 9.90
CA ASP A 212 45.78 -14.78 10.52
C ASP A 212 44.84 -15.18 11.68
N LYS A 213 45.23 -16.16 12.50
CA LYS A 213 44.35 -16.72 13.57
C LYS A 213 43.78 -15.65 14.50
N ASP A 214 44.63 -14.77 15.02
CA ASP A 214 44.24 -13.74 15.98
C ASP A 214 43.29 -12.72 15.35
N ARG A 215 43.53 -12.37 14.08
CA ARG A 215 42.70 -11.44 13.32
C ARG A 215 41.31 -12.02 13.04
N VAL A 216 41.23 -13.30 12.67
CA VAL A 216 39.93 -13.98 12.44
C VAL A 216 39.13 -14.03 13.74
N GLU A 217 39.78 -14.33 14.87
CA GLU A 217 39.13 -14.37 16.19
C GLU A 217 38.65 -12.99 16.64
N GLU A 218 39.45 -11.93 16.42
CA GLU A 218 39.08 -10.55 16.72
C GLU A 218 37.86 -10.10 15.90
N LEU A 219 37.87 -10.35 14.60
CA LEU A 219 36.77 -10.00 13.69
C LEU A 219 35.48 -10.74 14.06
N LEU A 220 35.57 -12.03 14.43
CA LEU A 220 34.41 -12.82 14.87
C LEU A 220 33.82 -12.28 16.18
N LYS A 221 34.66 -11.97 17.18
CA LYS A 221 34.20 -11.33 18.42
C LYS A 221 33.54 -9.98 18.17
N LYS A 222 34.10 -9.20 17.24
CA LYS A 222 33.54 -7.90 16.84
C LYS A 222 32.17 -8.06 16.19
N LEU A 223 31.97 -9.06 15.33
CA LEU A 223 30.65 -9.38 14.75
C LEU A 223 29.64 -9.80 15.82
N GLU A 224 30.02 -10.68 16.75
CA GLU A 224 29.15 -11.09 17.85
C GLU A 224 28.72 -9.89 18.71
N ARG A 225 29.64 -8.96 18.96
CA ARG A 225 29.34 -7.71 19.68
C ARG A 225 28.38 -6.81 18.90
N LEU A 226 28.66 -6.57 17.62
CA LEU A 226 27.79 -5.76 16.75
C LEU A 226 26.38 -6.37 16.64
N PHE A 227 26.27 -7.70 16.63
CA PHE A 227 24.98 -8.39 16.69
C PHE A 227 24.23 -8.08 18.00
N GLN A 228 24.89 -8.17 19.16
CA GLN A 228 24.24 -7.85 20.45
C GLN A 228 23.86 -6.37 20.55
N GLU A 229 24.73 -5.47 20.08
CA GLU A 229 24.43 -4.04 19.99
C GLU A 229 23.19 -3.83 19.13
N ARG A 230 23.13 -4.44 17.95
CA ARG A 230 21.96 -4.32 17.06
C ARG A 230 20.69 -4.91 17.65
N LYS A 231 20.78 -6.02 18.37
CA LYS A 231 19.65 -6.69 19.04
C LYS A 231 19.00 -5.80 20.11
N ASN A 232 19.78 -4.95 20.76
CA ASN A 232 19.29 -4.05 21.81
C ASN A 232 18.71 -2.74 21.26
N LEU A 233 18.79 -2.50 19.95
CA LEU A 233 18.20 -1.34 19.29
C LEU A 233 16.79 -1.66 18.80
N TYR A 234 15.83 -0.86 19.24
CA TYR A 234 14.41 -0.96 18.87
C TYR A 234 13.97 0.33 18.15
N SER A 235 12.98 0.23 17.27
CA SER A 235 12.26 1.42 16.79
C SER A 235 11.47 2.01 17.97
N ASN A 236 11.69 3.29 18.27
CA ASN A 236 10.78 4.07 19.14
C ASN A 236 9.50 4.44 18.38
#